data_AF-A0A1K9Z323-F1
#
_entry.id   AF-A0A1K9Z323-F1
#
_cell.length_a   1.000
_cell.length_b   1.000
_cell.length_c   1.000
_cell.angle_alpha   90.00
_cell.angle_beta   90.00
_cell.angle_gamma   90.00
#
_symmetry.space_group_name_H-M   'P 1'
#
loop_
_entity.id
_entity.type
_entity.pdbx_description
1 polymer ?
#
loop_
_entity_poly.entity_id
_entity_poly.type
_entity_poly.pdbx_seq_one_letter_code
_entity_poly.pdbx_strand_id
1 'polypeptide(L)'
;MNNENRTPDIVPDFKKMMADAGLPVNETVAKQQWDQVLSEQQIIVENGSPFSPFWRTVKALITLPVIGLLDWIARILMPDLFIMTASRSALIGLHGPSRNVFVVDAIKAKGMLTLTRTNNDGALSIPAGALVESDSIGGTVYQLRTLSAVVFQDGESVIEVLTQAVTAGQAYNLPVGSYYRLVNPIEGVTVRNEKDWLLIPGANEESTEAYRNRIRNVFGTAAKWHINTVYKSIISDFAIPVENIEIVNQAPRGPGTANAYIYLNVGQVSTGLLKVINQHIRDDGHHGHGDDFKVYAMPTHEQVITATYSLHANSIDIGVDIKTFIQAAFRLNDAYQPVSYPLL
;
A
#
# COMPACT_ATOMS: atom_id res chain seq x y z
N MET A 1 -8.91 19.56 -2.89
CA MET A 1 -8.44 18.21 -2.53
C MET A 1 -9.33 17.23 -3.28
N ASN A 2 -8.78 16.61 -4.33
CA ASN A 2 -9.54 15.80 -5.29
C ASN A 2 -9.99 14.47 -4.66
N ASN A 3 -11.25 14.12 -4.93
CA ASN A 3 -11.95 12.91 -4.48
C ASN A 3 -11.56 11.65 -5.28
N GLU A 4 -10.30 11.48 -5.70
CA GLU A 4 -9.96 10.52 -6.76
C GLU A 4 -9.63 9.08 -6.30
N ASN A 5 -9.63 8.77 -5.00
CA ASN A 5 -9.32 7.42 -4.52
C ASN A 5 -10.39 6.82 -3.60
N ARG A 6 -11.68 6.95 -3.94
CA ARG A 6 -12.77 6.21 -3.29
C ARG A 6 -13.25 5.10 -4.22
N THR A 7 -13.41 3.88 -3.69
CA THR A 7 -14.02 2.76 -4.42
C THR A 7 -15.36 3.20 -5.02
N PRO A 8 -15.64 3.01 -6.32
CA PRO A 8 -16.73 3.72 -7.01
C PRO A 8 -18.16 3.33 -6.60
N ASP A 9 -18.38 2.22 -5.90
CA ASP A 9 -19.73 1.75 -5.62
C ASP A 9 -20.10 1.89 -4.13
N ILE A 10 -21.06 2.80 -3.90
CA ILE A 10 -21.77 3.11 -2.65
C ILE A 10 -21.01 4.02 -1.68
N VAL A 11 -20.73 5.25 -2.09
CA VAL A 11 -20.58 6.36 -1.13
C VAL A 11 -21.99 6.90 -0.83
N PRO A 12 -22.50 6.84 0.42
CA PRO A 12 -23.80 7.41 0.75
C PRO A 12 -23.83 8.91 0.46
N ASP A 13 -24.88 9.37 -0.23
CA ASP A 13 -25.15 10.80 -0.38
C ASP A 13 -25.77 11.33 0.92
N PHE A 14 -24.92 11.69 1.87
CA PHE A 14 -25.36 12.22 3.17
C PHE A 14 -26.18 13.51 3.03
N LYS A 15 -25.94 14.32 1.99
CA LYS A 15 -26.69 15.56 1.77
C LYS A 15 -28.12 15.25 1.31
N LYS A 16 -28.29 14.25 0.44
CA LYS A 16 -29.61 13.74 0.08
C LYS A 16 -30.33 13.12 1.29
N MET A 17 -29.65 12.30 2.09
CA MET A 17 -30.26 11.72 3.30
C MET A 17 -30.75 12.79 4.28
N MET A 18 -29.99 13.88 4.46
CA MET A 18 -30.42 15.02 5.25
C MET A 18 -31.65 15.71 4.65
N ALA A 19 -31.69 15.91 3.32
CA ALA A 19 -32.84 16.49 2.64
C ALA A 19 -34.09 15.61 2.80
N ASP A 20 -33.96 14.29 2.65
CA ASP A 20 -35.05 13.32 2.82
C ASP A 20 -35.55 13.30 4.28
N ALA A 21 -34.69 13.59 5.26
CA ALA A 21 -35.06 13.78 6.65
C ALA A 21 -35.68 15.16 6.96
N GLY A 22 -35.88 16.01 5.95
CA GLY A 22 -36.49 17.34 6.08
C GLY A 22 -35.53 18.44 6.52
N LEU A 23 -34.21 18.24 6.46
CA LEU A 23 -33.24 19.28 6.81
C LEU A 23 -33.02 20.29 5.68
N PRO A 24 -32.82 21.59 5.98
CA PRO A 24 -32.68 22.63 4.98
C PRO A 24 -31.26 22.71 4.40
N VAL A 25 -30.92 21.77 3.51
CA VAL A 25 -29.56 21.66 2.92
C VAL A 25 -29.27 22.64 1.78
N ASN A 26 -30.21 23.54 1.46
CA ASN A 26 -30.03 24.62 0.49
C ASN A 26 -30.84 25.86 0.90
N GLU A 27 -30.49 27.02 0.33
CA GLU A 27 -31.08 28.31 0.68
C GLU A 27 -32.58 28.39 0.49
N THR A 28 -33.11 27.79 -0.58
CA THR A 28 -34.53 27.85 -0.90
C THR A 28 -35.33 27.16 0.20
N VAL A 29 -34.95 25.93 0.55
CA VAL A 29 -35.62 25.15 1.60
C VAL A 29 -35.44 25.80 2.96
N ALA A 30 -34.24 26.33 3.27
CA ALA A 30 -33.99 27.03 4.54
C ALA A 30 -34.90 28.25 4.73
N LYS A 31 -35.05 29.08 3.68
CA LYS A 31 -35.93 30.26 3.72
C LYS A 31 -37.41 29.87 3.83
N GLN A 32 -37.82 28.80 3.15
CA GLN A 32 -39.19 28.27 3.26
C GLN A 32 -39.50 27.78 4.68
N GLN A 33 -38.61 27.00 5.28
CA GLN A 33 -38.79 26.52 6.66
C GLN A 33 -38.78 27.66 7.68
N TRP A 34 -37.92 28.68 7.48
CA TRP A 34 -37.95 29.89 8.29
C TRP A 34 -39.32 30.57 8.24
N ASP A 35 -39.89 30.76 7.04
CA ASP A 35 -41.20 31.38 6.87
C ASP A 35 -42.33 30.52 7.48
N GLN A 36 -42.22 29.20 7.40
CA GLN A 36 -43.15 28.28 8.06
C GLN A 36 -43.12 28.44 9.59
N VAL A 37 -41.94 28.49 10.20
CA VAL A 37 -41.81 28.66 11.66
C VAL A 37 -42.38 30.00 12.12
N LEU A 38 -42.17 31.09 11.38
CA LEU A 38 -42.79 32.38 11.70
C LEU A 38 -44.32 32.29 11.71
N SER A 39 -44.90 31.61 10.72
CA SER A 39 -46.35 31.40 10.64
C SER A 39 -46.87 30.54 11.80
N GLU A 40 -46.19 29.44 12.13
CA GLU A 40 -46.57 28.54 13.24
C GLU A 40 -46.50 29.23 14.60
N GLN A 41 -45.52 30.11 14.80
CA GLN A 41 -45.35 30.88 16.04
C GLN A 41 -46.16 32.18 16.08
N GLN A 42 -46.97 32.45 15.05
CA GLN A 42 -47.77 33.67 14.92
C GLN A 42 -46.93 34.96 15.01
N ILE A 43 -45.67 34.91 14.54
CA ILE A 43 -44.78 36.07 14.51
C ILE A 43 -45.10 36.91 13.27
N ILE A 44 -45.57 38.14 13.51
CA ILE A 44 -45.91 39.09 12.44
C ILE A 44 -44.67 39.91 12.06
N VAL A 45 -44.25 39.77 10.81
CA VAL A 45 -43.15 40.54 10.23
C VAL A 45 -43.71 41.82 9.59
N GLU A 46 -43.64 42.92 10.33
CA GLU A 46 -44.00 44.23 9.80
C GLU A 46 -43.04 44.64 8.66
N ASN A 47 -43.60 45.24 7.60
CA ASN A 47 -42.85 45.64 6.40
C ASN A 47 -42.07 44.48 5.73
N GLY A 48 -42.66 43.27 5.71
CA GLY A 48 -42.07 42.02 5.20
C GLY A 48 -41.92 41.88 3.69
N SER A 49 -41.64 42.96 2.95
CA SER A 49 -41.43 42.88 1.49
C SER A 49 -40.31 41.91 1.13
N PRO A 50 -40.49 41.01 0.14
CA PRO A 50 -39.44 40.10 -0.32
C PRO A 50 -38.22 40.83 -0.91
N PHE A 51 -38.38 42.10 -1.27
CA PHE A 51 -37.31 42.96 -1.78
C PHE A 51 -36.64 43.81 -0.70
N SER A 52 -37.14 43.78 0.56
CA SER A 52 -36.59 44.55 1.67
C SER A 52 -35.12 44.14 1.93
N PRO A 53 -34.14 45.06 1.77
CA PRO A 53 -32.73 44.75 2.02
C PRO A 53 -32.50 44.29 3.47
N PHE A 54 -33.24 44.86 4.42
CA PHE A 54 -33.16 44.47 5.83
C PHE A 54 -33.58 43.01 6.03
N TRP A 55 -34.78 42.62 5.60
CA TRP A 55 -35.28 41.26 5.79
C TRP A 55 -34.51 40.21 4.97
N ARG A 56 -34.02 40.58 3.78
CA ARG A 56 -33.08 39.75 3.01
C ARG A 56 -31.79 39.50 3.79
N THR A 57 -31.25 40.54 4.44
CA THR A 57 -30.04 40.44 5.26
C THR A 57 -30.29 39.56 6.48
N VAL A 58 -31.38 39.77 7.23
CA VAL A 58 -31.74 38.96 8.40
C VAL A 58 -31.91 37.48 8.03
N LYS A 59 -32.69 37.17 6.99
CA LYS A 59 -32.88 35.79 6.52
C LYS A 59 -31.55 35.16 6.11
N ALA A 60 -30.68 35.88 5.38
CA ALA A 60 -29.38 35.37 4.98
C ALA A 60 -28.46 35.09 6.19
N LEU A 61 -28.38 36.01 7.16
CA LEU A 61 -27.58 35.86 8.38
C LEU A 61 -27.97 34.64 9.22
N ILE A 62 -29.24 34.22 9.15
CA ILE A 62 -29.72 33.05 9.89
C ILE A 62 -29.58 31.77 9.08
N THR A 63 -30.01 31.79 7.81
CA THR A 63 -30.07 30.58 6.98
C THR A 63 -28.72 30.14 6.44
N LEU A 64 -27.84 31.06 6.04
CA LEU A 64 -26.55 30.69 5.46
C LEU A 64 -25.63 29.93 6.43
N PRO A 65 -25.49 30.32 7.71
CA PRO A 65 -24.70 29.55 8.66
C PRO A 65 -25.25 28.14 8.89
N VAL A 66 -26.57 27.96 8.95
CA VAL A 66 -27.19 26.63 9.09
C VAL A 66 -26.87 25.75 7.88
N ILE A 67 -26.99 26.29 6.66
CA ILE A 67 -26.65 25.56 5.44
C ILE A 67 -25.17 25.21 5.41
N GLY A 68 -24.30 26.15 5.79
CA GLY A 68 -22.86 25.91 5.88
C GLY A 68 -22.50 24.81 6.89
N LEU A 69 -23.16 24.81 8.04
CA LEU A 69 -23.02 23.75 9.04
C LEU A 69 -23.48 22.39 8.50
N LEU A 70 -24.67 22.32 7.90
CA LEU A 70 -25.20 21.07 7.33
C LEU A 70 -24.32 20.55 6.19
N ASP A 71 -23.78 21.44 5.34
CA ASP A 71 -22.84 21.06 4.28
C ASP A 71 -21.52 20.53 4.85
N TRP A 72 -20.98 21.14 5.91
CA TRP A 72 -19.82 20.62 6.62
C TRP A 72 -20.10 19.25 7.27
N ILE A 73 -21.26 19.08 7.92
CA ILE A 73 -21.66 17.80 8.51
C ILE A 73 -21.74 16.73 7.42
N ALA A 74 -22.36 17.03 6.28
CA ALA A 74 -22.53 16.07 5.19
C ALA A 74 -21.22 15.70 4.49
N ARG A 75 -20.26 16.64 4.38
CA ARG A 75 -19.02 16.43 3.63
C ARG A 75 -17.85 15.93 4.47
N ILE A 76 -17.82 16.26 5.75
CA ILE A 76 -16.67 15.99 6.63
C ILE A 76 -17.10 15.07 7.77
N LEU A 77 -18.02 15.52 8.63
CA LEU A 77 -18.36 14.78 9.85
C LEU A 77 -18.95 13.39 9.52
N MET A 78 -20.03 13.35 8.74
CA MET A 78 -20.74 12.10 8.44
C MET A 78 -19.85 11.08 7.72
N PRO A 79 -19.08 11.44 6.67
CA PRO A 79 -18.13 10.51 6.06
C PRO A 79 -17.11 9.94 7.04
N ASP A 80 -16.60 10.76 7.97
CA ASP A 80 -15.60 10.34 8.94
C ASP A 80 -16.14 9.43 10.05
N LEU A 81 -17.46 9.36 10.24
CA LEU A 81 -18.08 8.43 11.20
C LEU A 81 -18.02 6.96 10.75
N PHE A 82 -17.88 6.68 9.46
CA PHE A 82 -17.91 5.31 8.94
C PHE A 82 -16.56 4.91 8.35
N ILE A 83 -16.05 3.74 8.72
CA ILE A 83 -14.76 3.22 8.23
C ILE A 83 -14.70 3.19 6.70
N MET A 84 -15.81 2.97 6.00
CA MET A 84 -15.81 2.91 4.53
C MET A 84 -15.53 4.26 3.86
N THR A 85 -15.98 5.35 4.47
CA THR A 85 -15.98 6.69 3.87
C THR A 85 -14.98 7.64 4.53
N ALA A 86 -14.47 7.24 5.70
CA ALA A 86 -13.58 8.05 6.52
C ALA A 86 -12.32 8.46 5.79
N SER A 87 -11.92 9.71 6.00
CA SER A 87 -10.62 10.25 5.60
C SER A 87 -9.48 9.48 6.26
N ARG A 88 -8.27 9.56 5.67
CA ARG A 88 -7.07 8.95 6.26
C ARG A 88 -6.84 9.45 7.70
N SER A 89 -7.04 10.75 7.95
CA SER A 89 -6.92 11.34 9.28
C SER A 89 -7.90 10.75 10.29
N ALA A 90 -9.17 10.53 9.90
CA ALA A 90 -10.15 9.91 10.78
C ALA A 90 -9.86 8.41 11.01
N LEU A 91 -9.34 7.71 10.00
CA LEU A 91 -8.88 6.33 10.18
C LEU A 91 -7.76 6.25 11.21
N ILE A 92 -6.73 7.09 11.07
CA ILE A 92 -5.53 7.08 11.93
C ILE A 92 -5.85 7.60 13.33
N GLY A 93 -6.62 8.68 13.44
CA GLY A 93 -6.86 9.35 14.71
C GLY A 93 -7.95 8.70 15.56
N LEU A 94 -8.90 7.97 14.95
CA LEU A 94 -10.08 7.45 15.64
C LEU A 94 -10.28 5.95 15.39
N HIS A 95 -10.52 5.54 14.14
CA HIS A 95 -11.03 4.18 13.85
C HIS A 95 -10.01 3.06 14.08
N GLY A 96 -8.75 3.29 13.72
CA GLY A 96 -7.67 2.32 13.91
C GLY A 96 -7.32 2.12 15.38
N PRO A 97 -6.99 3.20 16.12
CA PRO A 97 -6.70 3.11 17.55
C PRO A 97 -7.85 2.48 18.36
N SER A 98 -9.12 2.77 18.03
CA SER A 98 -10.27 2.18 18.72
C SER A 98 -10.39 0.65 18.51
N ARG A 99 -9.57 0.06 17.63
CA ARG A 99 -9.53 -1.36 17.29
C ARG A 99 -8.13 -1.96 17.43
N ASN A 100 -7.20 -1.24 18.07
CA ASN A 100 -5.80 -1.63 18.24
C ASN A 100 -5.09 -1.95 16.91
N VAL A 101 -5.40 -1.20 15.84
CA VAL A 101 -4.71 -1.30 14.54
C VAL A 101 -4.03 0.01 14.21
N PHE A 102 -2.72 -0.06 14.01
CA PHE A 102 -1.89 1.09 13.69
C PHE A 102 -1.36 1.00 12.26
N VAL A 103 -1.11 2.16 11.67
CA VAL A 103 -0.53 2.30 10.34
C VAL A 103 0.85 1.64 10.33
N VAL A 104 1.16 0.95 9.25
CA VAL A 104 2.50 0.40 9.01
C VAL A 104 3.34 1.41 8.24
N ASP A 105 4.50 1.76 8.82
CA ASP A 105 5.48 2.65 8.22
C ASP A 105 6.19 2.00 7.02
N ALA A 106 6.79 2.84 6.17
CA ALA A 106 7.60 2.36 5.05
C ALA A 106 8.83 1.57 5.53
N ILE A 107 9.13 0.46 4.86
CA ILE A 107 10.22 -0.46 5.20
C ILE A 107 11.33 -0.37 4.15
N LYS A 108 12.58 -0.35 4.61
CA LYS A 108 13.77 -0.48 3.75
C LYS A 108 14.03 -1.95 3.44
N ALA A 109 14.17 -2.27 2.16
CA ALA A 109 14.59 -3.60 1.74
C ALA A 109 15.93 -3.96 2.37
N LYS A 110 16.08 -5.20 2.83
CA LYS A 110 17.36 -5.78 3.26
C LYS A 110 17.57 -7.09 2.55
N GLY A 111 18.80 -7.33 2.12
CA GLY A 111 19.11 -8.56 1.42
C GLY A 111 20.59 -8.82 1.32
N MET A 112 20.91 -10.07 0.97
CA MET A 112 22.27 -10.55 0.83
C MET A 112 22.77 -10.32 -0.59
N LEU A 113 23.94 -9.68 -0.73
CA LEU A 113 24.63 -9.59 -2.02
C LEU A 113 25.85 -10.49 -2.02
N THR A 114 26.11 -11.13 -3.14
CA THR A 114 27.31 -11.92 -3.37
C THR A 114 28.36 -11.04 -4.01
N LEU A 115 29.53 -10.96 -3.39
CA LEU A 115 30.71 -10.31 -3.96
C LEU A 115 31.70 -11.37 -4.41
N THR A 116 32.27 -11.18 -5.58
CA THR A 116 33.27 -12.09 -6.15
C THR A 116 34.50 -11.29 -6.54
N ARG A 117 35.69 -11.77 -6.20
CA ARG A 117 36.96 -11.18 -6.65
C ARG A 117 37.72 -12.10 -7.60
N THR A 118 38.35 -11.53 -8.62
CA THR A 118 39.12 -12.28 -9.63
C THR A 118 40.50 -12.69 -9.13
N ASN A 119 41.17 -11.83 -8.35
CA ASN A 119 42.42 -12.14 -7.66
C ASN A 119 42.13 -12.51 -6.21
N ASN A 120 42.54 -13.70 -5.79
CA ASN A 120 42.38 -14.20 -4.42
C ASN A 120 43.66 -14.14 -3.57
N ASP A 121 44.73 -13.50 -4.07
CA ASP A 121 45.95 -13.24 -3.32
C ASP A 121 45.72 -12.16 -2.25
N GLY A 122 46.11 -12.46 -1.02
CA GLY A 122 46.06 -11.54 0.10
C GLY A 122 44.65 -11.21 0.58
N ALA A 123 44.58 -10.40 1.64
CA ALA A 123 43.32 -9.94 2.19
C ALA A 123 42.81 -8.69 1.46
N LEU A 124 41.51 -8.65 1.15
CA LEU A 124 40.84 -7.49 0.56
C LEU A 124 39.63 -7.11 1.42
N SER A 125 39.59 -5.87 1.91
CA SER A 125 38.47 -5.37 2.72
C SER A 125 37.58 -4.42 1.94
N ILE A 126 36.28 -4.60 2.10
CA ILE A 126 35.24 -3.69 1.64
C ILE A 126 34.56 -3.12 2.88
N PRO A 127 34.59 -1.79 3.08
CA PRO A 127 34.08 -1.18 4.29
C PRO A 127 32.54 -1.27 4.38
N ALA A 128 32.02 -1.14 5.61
CA ALA A 128 30.61 -0.86 5.81
C ALA A 128 30.25 0.47 5.14
N GLY A 129 29.03 0.60 4.62
CA GLY A 129 28.58 1.80 3.95
C GLY A 129 28.89 1.88 2.45
N ALA A 130 29.57 0.87 1.87
CA ALA A 130 29.75 0.78 0.44
C ALA A 130 28.39 0.72 -0.28
N LEU A 131 28.25 1.45 -1.37
CA LEU A 131 27.01 1.53 -2.15
C LEU A 131 27.09 0.63 -3.38
N VAL A 132 26.05 -0.17 -3.56
CA VAL A 132 25.81 -1.00 -4.75
C VAL A 132 24.57 -0.48 -5.44
N GLU A 133 24.61 -0.35 -6.76
CA GLU A 133 23.55 0.26 -7.53
C GLU A 133 23.05 -0.61 -8.68
N SER A 134 21.82 -0.29 -9.11
CA SER A 134 21.18 -0.85 -10.29
C SER A 134 21.44 -0.04 -11.55
N ASP A 135 20.94 -0.54 -12.67
CA ASP A 135 20.66 0.33 -13.82
C ASP A 135 19.58 1.36 -13.50
N SER A 136 19.48 2.39 -14.35
CA SER A 136 18.36 3.32 -14.31
C SER A 136 17.08 2.62 -14.75
N ILE A 137 16.09 2.59 -13.87
CA ILE A 137 14.77 1.99 -14.10
C ILE A 137 13.75 3.12 -13.93
N GLY A 138 13.11 3.53 -15.03
CA GLY A 138 12.20 4.67 -15.03
C GLY A 138 12.86 5.99 -14.62
N GLY A 139 14.15 6.17 -14.94
CA GLY A 139 14.92 7.36 -14.57
C GLY A 139 15.46 7.36 -13.12
N THR A 140 15.23 6.29 -12.36
CA THR A 140 15.72 6.15 -10.97
C THR A 140 16.78 5.07 -10.88
N VAL A 141 17.91 5.38 -10.23
CA VAL A 141 18.94 4.41 -9.88
C VAL A 141 18.74 4.00 -8.42
N TYR A 142 18.51 2.71 -8.20
CA TYR A 142 18.29 2.18 -6.86
C TYR A 142 19.63 1.77 -6.24
N GLN A 143 19.82 2.12 -4.97
CA GLN A 143 21.06 1.87 -4.25
C GLN A 143 20.84 1.11 -2.95
N LEU A 144 21.68 0.09 -2.73
CA LEU A 144 21.82 -0.65 -1.48
C LEU A 144 23.14 -0.26 -0.80
N ARG A 145 23.14 -0.27 0.52
CA ARG A 145 24.29 0.04 1.37
C ARG A 145 24.70 -1.19 2.16
N THR A 146 25.99 -1.52 2.18
CA THR A 146 26.52 -2.59 3.05
C THR A 146 26.37 -2.20 4.52
N LEU A 147 25.88 -3.13 5.35
CA LEU A 147 25.66 -2.89 6.77
C LEU A 147 26.89 -3.16 7.64
N SER A 148 27.80 -4.01 7.16
CA SER A 148 29.04 -4.37 7.83
C SER A 148 30.20 -4.34 6.84
N ALA A 149 31.41 -4.21 7.36
CA ALA A 149 32.61 -4.46 6.58
C ALA A 149 32.71 -5.95 6.30
N VAL A 150 33.22 -6.29 5.13
CA VAL A 150 33.57 -7.66 4.75
C VAL A 150 35.04 -7.72 4.36
N VAL A 151 35.68 -8.84 4.64
CA VAL A 151 37.10 -9.04 4.38
C VAL A 151 37.26 -10.39 3.72
N PHE A 152 37.62 -10.39 2.45
CA PHE A 152 38.10 -11.60 1.80
C PHE A 152 39.41 -12.01 2.45
N GLN A 153 39.50 -13.23 2.96
CA GLN A 153 40.75 -13.82 3.42
C GLN A 153 41.59 -14.32 2.25
N ASP A 154 42.88 -14.53 2.47
CA ASP A 154 43.77 -15.12 1.46
C ASP A 154 43.19 -16.44 0.92
N GLY A 155 43.13 -16.58 -0.40
CA GLY A 155 42.52 -17.72 -1.10
C GLY A 155 40.99 -17.65 -1.27
N GLU A 156 40.26 -16.80 -0.53
CA GLU A 156 38.80 -16.65 -0.65
C GLU A 156 38.43 -15.79 -1.86
N SER A 157 37.52 -16.26 -2.72
CA SER A 157 37.11 -15.53 -3.94
C SER A 157 35.66 -15.06 -3.94
N VAL A 158 34.82 -15.58 -3.03
CA VAL A 158 33.40 -15.26 -2.93
C VAL A 158 33.05 -15.00 -1.47
N ILE A 159 32.32 -13.90 -1.20
CA ILE A 159 31.80 -13.59 0.12
C ILE A 159 30.40 -12.97 0.00
N GLU A 160 29.57 -13.18 1.02
CA GLU A 160 28.24 -12.58 1.09
C GLU A 160 28.24 -11.38 2.04
N VAL A 161 27.53 -10.31 1.66
CA VAL A 161 27.36 -9.12 2.49
C VAL A 161 25.90 -8.74 2.66
N LEU A 162 25.49 -8.49 3.90
CA LEU A 162 24.16 -7.98 4.20
C LEU A 162 24.09 -6.50 3.83
N THR A 163 23.07 -6.16 3.05
CA THR A 163 22.83 -4.79 2.58
C THR A 163 21.43 -4.31 2.92
N GLN A 164 21.24 -2.99 2.88
CA GLN A 164 19.97 -2.32 3.09
C GLN A 164 19.77 -1.21 2.06
N ALA A 165 18.56 -1.05 1.56
CA ALA A 165 18.17 0.06 0.70
C ALA A 165 18.46 1.43 1.33
N VAL A 166 18.93 2.38 0.52
CA VAL A 166 19.20 3.74 0.99
C VAL A 166 17.91 4.45 1.42
N THR A 167 16.81 4.25 0.69
CA THR A 167 15.47 4.72 1.08
C THR A 167 14.50 3.57 1.28
N ALA A 168 13.39 3.83 1.98
CA ALA A 168 12.31 2.85 2.10
C ALA A 168 11.52 2.77 0.78
N GLY A 169 10.77 1.68 0.62
CA GLY A 169 9.86 1.49 -0.51
C GLY A 169 10.01 0.14 -1.20
N GLN A 170 8.91 -0.32 -1.78
CA GLN A 170 8.84 -1.60 -2.50
C GLN A 170 9.65 -1.61 -3.80
N ALA A 171 9.93 -0.42 -4.37
CA ALA A 171 10.73 -0.22 -5.58
C ALA A 171 12.14 -0.85 -5.51
N TYR A 172 12.66 -1.05 -4.30
CA TYR A 172 13.97 -1.67 -4.08
C TYR A 172 13.95 -3.21 -4.17
N ASN A 173 12.80 -3.84 -4.29
CA ASN A 173 12.63 -5.30 -4.37
C ASN A 173 12.97 -5.85 -5.77
N LEU A 174 14.06 -5.39 -6.35
CA LEU A 174 14.44 -5.66 -7.73
C LEU A 174 14.79 -7.14 -7.97
N PRO A 175 14.60 -7.65 -9.20
CA PRO A 175 14.87 -9.04 -9.54
C PRO A 175 16.36 -9.37 -9.48
N VAL A 176 16.67 -10.67 -9.47
CA VAL A 176 18.04 -11.21 -9.53
C VAL A 176 18.88 -10.51 -10.61
N GLY A 177 20.12 -10.18 -10.28
CA GLY A 177 21.06 -9.50 -11.16
C GLY A 177 20.83 -8.01 -11.39
N SER A 178 19.83 -7.39 -10.74
CA SER A 178 19.59 -5.95 -10.89
C SER A 178 20.60 -5.08 -10.16
N TYR A 179 21.14 -5.54 -9.02
CA TYR A 179 22.16 -4.83 -8.26
C TYR A 179 23.51 -5.45 -8.59
N TYR A 180 24.31 -4.74 -9.40
CA TYR A 180 25.51 -5.35 -9.98
C TYR A 180 26.75 -4.44 -10.05
N ARG A 181 26.62 -3.15 -9.69
CA ARG A 181 27.73 -2.19 -9.76
C ARG A 181 28.02 -1.57 -8.40
N LEU A 182 29.28 -1.58 -7.99
CA LEU A 182 29.74 -0.75 -6.86
C LEU A 182 29.86 0.71 -7.34
N VAL A 183 29.27 1.65 -6.59
CA VAL A 183 29.37 3.10 -6.90
C VAL A 183 30.82 3.58 -6.88
N ASN A 184 31.62 3.03 -5.97
CA ASN A 184 33.07 3.18 -5.95
C ASN A 184 33.68 1.82 -6.36
N PRO A 185 34.03 1.62 -7.64
CA PRO A 185 34.52 0.34 -8.12
C PRO A 185 35.82 -0.08 -7.42
N ILE A 186 35.94 -1.37 -7.13
CA ILE A 186 37.17 -1.99 -6.67
C ILE A 186 37.64 -2.92 -7.79
N GLU A 187 38.88 -2.76 -8.23
CA GLU A 187 39.42 -3.54 -9.34
C GLU A 187 39.33 -5.04 -9.04
N GLY A 188 38.85 -5.81 -10.02
CA GLY A 188 38.69 -7.25 -9.91
C GLY A 188 37.53 -7.70 -9.02
N VAL A 189 36.74 -6.81 -8.41
CA VAL A 189 35.56 -7.16 -7.59
C VAL A 189 34.27 -6.92 -8.38
N THR A 190 33.42 -7.93 -8.42
CA THR A 190 32.04 -7.85 -8.90
C THR A 190 31.07 -8.06 -7.75
N VAL A 191 29.86 -7.55 -7.89
CA VAL A 191 28.78 -7.71 -6.92
C VAL A 191 27.52 -8.14 -7.67
N ARG A 192 26.68 -8.96 -7.04
CA ARG A 192 25.40 -9.37 -7.62
C ARG A 192 24.39 -9.71 -6.54
N ASN A 193 23.13 -9.37 -6.75
CA ASN A 193 22.04 -9.96 -5.99
C ASN A 193 21.61 -11.28 -6.64
N GLU A 194 21.74 -12.39 -5.91
CA GLU A 194 21.39 -13.72 -6.39
C GLU A 194 19.89 -14.04 -6.21
N LYS A 195 19.48 -15.25 -6.59
CA LYS A 195 18.12 -15.74 -6.27
C LYS A 195 17.94 -15.75 -4.74
N ASP A 196 16.73 -15.43 -4.28
CA ASP A 196 16.39 -15.36 -2.84
C ASP A 196 17.17 -14.31 -2.03
N TRP A 197 17.82 -13.34 -2.68
CA TRP A 197 18.61 -12.31 -2.01
C TRP A 197 17.82 -11.47 -0.99
N LEU A 198 16.53 -11.25 -1.24
CA LEU A 198 15.67 -10.30 -0.51
C LEU A 198 15.19 -10.90 0.82
N LEU A 199 15.91 -10.64 1.91
CA LEU A 199 15.58 -11.17 3.23
C LEU A 199 14.40 -10.44 3.89
N ILE A 200 14.39 -9.11 3.79
CA ILE A 200 13.28 -8.26 4.24
C ILE A 200 12.84 -7.44 3.04
N PRO A 201 11.61 -7.61 2.53
CA PRO A 201 11.12 -6.80 1.43
C PRO A 201 10.98 -5.34 1.86
N GLY A 202 11.36 -4.44 0.98
CA GLY A 202 10.98 -3.04 1.07
C GLY A 202 9.48 -2.89 0.88
N ALA A 203 8.89 -1.94 1.59
CA ALA A 203 7.47 -1.64 1.52
C ALA A 203 7.27 -0.12 1.57
N ASN A 204 6.25 0.37 0.85
CA ASN A 204 5.82 1.76 0.95
C ASN A 204 5.06 1.98 2.27
N GLU A 205 4.85 3.24 2.65
CA GLU A 205 3.90 3.56 3.72
C GLU A 205 2.53 2.98 3.35
N GLU A 206 1.85 2.40 4.33
CA GLU A 206 0.57 1.75 4.11
C GLU A 206 -0.47 2.71 3.51
N SER A 207 -1.05 2.31 2.37
CA SER A 207 -2.07 3.11 1.70
C SER A 207 -3.34 3.23 2.54
N THR A 208 -4.12 4.28 2.30
CA THR A 208 -5.37 4.51 3.05
C THR A 208 -6.33 3.33 2.92
N GLU A 209 -6.42 2.73 1.73
CA GLU A 209 -7.34 1.61 1.50
C GLU A 209 -6.84 0.29 2.08
N ALA A 210 -5.52 0.03 2.05
CA ALA A 210 -4.94 -1.14 2.73
C ALA A 210 -5.18 -1.05 4.26
N TYR A 211 -4.92 0.13 4.84
CA TYR A 211 -5.17 0.36 6.26
C TYR A 211 -6.67 0.23 6.61
N ARG A 212 -7.55 0.81 5.79
CA ARG A 212 -9.00 0.67 5.92
C ARG A 212 -9.41 -0.80 5.92
N ASN A 213 -8.87 -1.60 5.01
CA ASN A 213 -9.15 -3.02 4.92
C ASN A 213 -8.66 -3.79 6.17
N ARG A 214 -7.46 -3.49 6.70
CA ARG A 214 -7.00 -4.07 7.97
C ARG A 214 -7.91 -3.72 9.14
N ILE A 215 -8.32 -2.45 9.28
CA ILE A 215 -9.29 -2.02 10.31
C ILE A 215 -10.60 -2.80 10.19
N ARG A 216 -11.13 -2.98 8.98
CA ARG A 216 -12.35 -3.76 8.74
C ARG A 216 -12.17 -5.23 9.10
N ASN A 217 -11.01 -5.79 8.77
CA ASN A 217 -10.67 -7.20 8.97
C ASN A 217 -10.73 -7.61 10.46
N VAL A 218 -10.43 -6.68 11.39
CA VAL A 218 -10.49 -6.92 12.84
C VAL A 218 -11.83 -7.48 13.30
N PHE A 219 -12.95 -7.02 12.74
CA PHE A 219 -14.26 -7.51 13.16
C PHE A 219 -14.45 -9.00 12.89
N GLY A 220 -13.85 -9.53 11.82
CA GLY A 220 -13.84 -10.98 11.57
C GLY A 220 -12.86 -11.74 12.47
N THR A 221 -11.88 -11.07 13.09
CA THR A 221 -10.92 -11.69 14.02
C THR A 221 -11.43 -11.84 15.46
N ALA A 222 -12.54 -11.18 15.81
CA ALA A 222 -13.16 -11.32 17.14
C ALA A 222 -13.69 -12.74 17.41
N ALA A 223 -13.92 -13.54 16.36
CA ALA A 223 -14.15 -14.96 16.50
C ALA A 223 -12.83 -15.66 16.85
N LYS A 224 -12.76 -16.28 18.04
CA LYS A 224 -11.63 -17.13 18.48
C LYS A 224 -11.35 -18.37 17.60
N TRP A 225 -12.06 -18.49 16.48
CA TRP A 225 -11.93 -19.60 15.54
C TRP A 225 -11.09 -19.13 14.36
N HIS A 226 -10.10 -19.94 13.98
CA HIS A 226 -9.08 -19.67 12.97
C HIS A 226 -9.66 -19.65 11.55
N ILE A 227 -10.52 -18.66 11.27
CA ILE A 227 -11.07 -18.40 9.95
C ILE A 227 -10.04 -17.65 9.09
N ASN A 228 -10.16 -17.76 7.76
CA ASN A 228 -9.23 -17.16 6.79
C ASN A 228 -8.84 -15.71 7.11
N THR A 229 -9.81 -14.91 7.57
CA THR A 229 -9.64 -13.51 8.00
C THR A 229 -8.53 -13.32 9.05
N VAL A 230 -8.43 -14.20 10.03
CA VAL A 230 -7.41 -14.14 11.10
C VAL A 230 -6.02 -14.40 10.51
N TYR A 231 -5.87 -15.46 9.72
CA TYR A 231 -4.60 -15.79 9.07
C TYR A 231 -4.14 -14.69 8.10
N LYS A 232 -5.06 -14.10 7.33
CA LYS A 232 -4.72 -12.94 6.48
C LYS A 232 -4.23 -11.75 7.32
N SER A 233 -4.81 -11.50 8.49
CA SER A 233 -4.35 -10.45 9.41
C SER A 233 -2.91 -10.71 9.88
N ILE A 234 -2.64 -11.92 10.38
CA ILE A 234 -1.31 -12.31 10.89
C ILE A 234 -0.25 -12.18 9.80
N ILE A 235 -0.53 -12.69 8.60
CA ILE A 235 0.40 -12.59 7.46
C ILE A 235 0.60 -11.12 7.07
N SER A 236 -0.44 -10.28 7.17
CA SER A 236 -0.34 -8.87 6.78
C SER A 236 0.59 -8.03 7.66
N ASP A 237 0.85 -8.47 8.89
CA ASP A 237 1.81 -7.80 9.79
C ASP A 237 3.26 -7.90 9.28
N PHE A 238 3.53 -8.80 8.32
CA PHE A 238 4.81 -8.89 7.60
C PHE A 238 4.88 -7.97 6.36
N ALA A 239 4.10 -6.89 6.35
CA ALA A 239 3.98 -5.92 5.26
C ALA A 239 3.51 -6.55 3.92
N ILE A 240 2.68 -7.59 4.01
CA ILE A 240 2.00 -8.19 2.86
C ILE A 240 0.56 -7.67 2.83
N PRO A 241 0.12 -6.97 1.77
CA PRO A 241 -1.25 -6.51 1.68
C PRO A 241 -2.24 -7.68 1.76
N VAL A 242 -3.38 -7.48 2.44
CA VAL A 242 -4.40 -8.53 2.66
C VAL A 242 -4.93 -9.09 1.34
N GLU A 243 -5.05 -8.24 0.32
CA GLU A 243 -5.42 -8.56 -1.05
C GLU A 243 -4.41 -9.46 -1.79
N ASN A 244 -3.15 -9.49 -1.33
CA ASN A 244 -2.09 -10.30 -1.91
C ASN A 244 -1.98 -11.69 -1.26
N ILE A 245 -2.95 -12.05 -0.40
CA ILE A 245 -2.97 -13.30 0.34
C ILE A 245 -4.20 -14.09 -0.10
N GLU A 246 -3.97 -15.25 -0.70
CA GLU A 246 -5.03 -16.17 -1.08
C GLU A 246 -4.95 -17.45 -0.24
N ILE A 247 -6.07 -17.83 0.40
CA ILE A 247 -6.09 -19.00 1.30
C ILE A 247 -6.93 -20.10 0.65
N VAL A 248 -6.27 -21.24 0.41
CA VAL A 248 -6.88 -22.46 -0.09
C VAL A 248 -7.19 -23.39 1.08
N ASN A 249 -8.47 -23.67 1.24
CA ASN A 249 -9.02 -24.59 2.22
C ASN A 249 -9.26 -25.98 1.60
N GLN A 250 -9.88 -26.90 2.35
CA GLN A 250 -10.23 -28.26 1.92
C GLN A 250 -9.04 -29.21 1.82
N ALA A 251 -8.20 -29.24 2.87
CA ALA A 251 -7.19 -30.28 3.04
C ALA A 251 -6.19 -30.44 1.88
N PRO A 252 -5.59 -29.36 1.34
CA PRO A 252 -4.67 -29.42 0.20
C PRO A 252 -3.43 -30.30 0.44
N ARG A 253 -3.11 -30.61 1.70
CA ARG A 253 -2.01 -31.49 2.12
C ARG A 253 -2.47 -32.66 2.99
N GLY A 254 -3.76 -32.97 2.97
CA GLY A 254 -4.40 -33.97 3.84
C GLY A 254 -5.29 -33.35 4.93
N PRO A 255 -6.03 -34.17 5.69
CA PRO A 255 -7.00 -33.70 6.68
C PRO A 255 -6.39 -32.70 7.69
N GLY A 256 -7.11 -31.62 7.99
CA GLY A 256 -6.66 -30.58 8.93
C GLY A 256 -5.68 -29.56 8.34
N THR A 257 -5.43 -29.58 7.02
CA THR A 257 -4.48 -28.66 6.39
C THR A 257 -5.18 -27.49 5.67
N ALA A 258 -4.49 -26.35 5.63
CA ALA A 258 -4.81 -25.21 4.78
C ALA A 258 -3.50 -24.55 4.29
N ASN A 259 -3.57 -23.92 3.11
CA ASN A 259 -2.43 -23.24 2.50
C ASN A 259 -2.76 -21.77 2.26
N ALA A 260 -1.82 -20.88 2.53
CA ALA A 260 -1.86 -19.51 2.00
C ALA A 260 -0.82 -19.35 0.88
N TYR A 261 -1.20 -18.64 -0.17
CA TYR A 261 -0.33 -18.21 -1.25
C TYR A 261 -0.20 -16.70 -1.21
N ILE A 262 1.04 -16.22 -1.13
CA ILE A 262 1.35 -14.80 -1.00
C ILE A 262 2.20 -14.29 -2.15
N TYR A 263 2.07 -13.00 -2.46
CA TYR A 263 2.95 -12.30 -3.38
C TYR A 263 3.20 -10.85 -2.94
N LEU A 264 4.30 -10.27 -3.42
CA LEU A 264 4.61 -8.85 -3.20
C LEU A 264 4.05 -8.01 -4.35
N ASN A 265 3.78 -6.74 -4.09
CA ASN A 265 3.44 -5.77 -5.13
C ASN A 265 4.59 -5.58 -6.13
N VAL A 266 5.83 -5.62 -5.63
CA VAL A 266 7.06 -5.59 -6.41
C VAL A 266 8.04 -6.60 -5.83
N GLY A 267 8.67 -7.37 -6.71
CA GLY A 267 9.66 -8.38 -6.37
C GLY A 267 9.07 -9.76 -6.07
N GLN A 268 9.96 -10.66 -5.71
CA GLN A 268 9.63 -12.04 -5.37
C GLN A 268 9.67 -12.25 -3.86
N VAL A 269 8.80 -13.14 -3.38
CA VAL A 269 8.80 -13.60 -1.99
C VAL A 269 9.99 -14.55 -1.80
N SER A 270 10.92 -14.20 -0.93
CA SER A 270 12.08 -15.06 -0.65
C SER A 270 11.73 -16.23 0.25
N THR A 271 12.54 -17.29 0.15
CA THR A 271 12.49 -18.41 1.09
C THR A 271 12.71 -17.98 2.55
N GLY A 272 13.56 -16.98 2.79
CA GLY A 272 13.81 -16.40 4.11
C GLY A 272 12.55 -15.77 4.72
N LEU A 273 11.82 -14.96 3.94
CA LEU A 273 10.56 -14.35 4.38
C LEU A 273 9.51 -15.43 4.68
N LEU A 274 9.36 -16.42 3.80
CA LEU A 274 8.43 -17.54 4.03
C LEU A 274 8.76 -18.30 5.31
N LYS A 275 10.04 -18.51 5.61
CA LYS A 275 10.47 -19.18 6.83
C LYS A 275 10.03 -18.41 8.07
N VAL A 276 10.25 -17.09 8.10
CA VAL A 276 9.87 -16.23 9.23
C VAL A 276 8.35 -16.24 9.43
N ILE A 277 7.56 -16.08 8.37
CA ILE A 277 6.10 -16.10 8.46
C ILE A 277 5.59 -17.46 8.95
N ASN A 278 6.11 -18.56 8.39
CA ASN A 278 5.69 -19.89 8.79
C ASN A 278 6.08 -20.23 10.22
N GLN A 279 7.26 -19.80 10.67
CA GLN A 279 7.68 -19.94 12.06
C GLN A 279 6.72 -19.20 12.99
N HIS A 280 6.38 -17.95 12.65
CA HIS A 280 5.45 -17.16 13.44
C HIS A 280 4.05 -17.79 13.53
N ILE A 281 3.55 -18.35 12.44
CA ILE A 281 2.23 -18.98 12.45
C ILE A 281 2.25 -20.32 13.17
N ARG A 282 3.21 -21.20 12.88
CA ARG A 282 3.20 -22.60 13.34
C ARG A 282 3.92 -22.81 14.65
N ASP A 283 5.08 -22.21 14.84
CA ASP A 283 5.97 -22.49 15.97
C ASP A 283 5.66 -21.56 17.15
N ASP A 284 5.28 -20.30 16.88
CA ASP A 284 4.90 -19.34 17.92
C ASP A 284 3.42 -19.46 18.34
N GLY A 285 2.67 -20.44 17.80
CA GLY A 285 1.32 -20.80 18.26
C GLY A 285 0.17 -19.92 17.72
N HIS A 286 0.36 -19.20 16.61
CA HIS A 286 -0.70 -18.38 15.99
C HIS A 286 -1.60 -19.18 15.02
N HIS A 287 -1.92 -20.43 15.38
CA HIS A 287 -2.74 -21.35 14.60
C HIS A 287 -3.68 -22.18 15.49
N GLY A 288 -4.70 -22.78 14.90
CA GLY A 288 -5.66 -23.61 15.62
C GLY A 288 -5.06 -24.89 16.17
N HIS A 289 -5.56 -25.36 17.31
CA HIS A 289 -5.18 -26.65 17.86
C HIS A 289 -5.55 -27.78 16.88
N GLY A 290 -4.53 -28.37 16.25
CA GLY A 290 -4.70 -29.41 15.22
C GLY A 290 -4.70 -28.89 13.77
N ASP A 291 -4.62 -27.57 13.56
CA ASP A 291 -4.48 -26.99 12.22
C ASP A 291 -3.04 -27.11 11.73
N ASP A 292 -2.86 -27.61 10.51
CA ASP A 292 -1.61 -27.48 9.76
C ASP A 292 -1.78 -26.39 8.69
N PHE A 293 -1.50 -25.15 9.09
CA PHE A 293 -1.51 -23.99 8.21
C PHE A 293 -0.10 -23.69 7.70
N LYS A 294 0.05 -23.52 6.38
CA LYS A 294 1.36 -23.22 5.77
C LYS A 294 1.26 -22.16 4.68
N VAL A 295 2.20 -21.23 4.71
CA VAL A 295 2.34 -20.13 3.75
C VAL A 295 3.36 -20.51 2.68
N TYR A 296 3.00 -20.25 1.43
CA TYR A 296 3.77 -20.47 0.23
C TYR A 296 3.87 -19.18 -0.59
N ALA A 297 4.94 -19.01 -1.36
CA ALA A 297 4.93 -18.04 -2.43
C ALA A 297 3.91 -18.45 -3.51
N MET A 298 3.24 -17.48 -4.11
CA MET A 298 2.39 -17.71 -5.27
C MET A 298 3.22 -18.38 -6.38
N PRO A 299 2.79 -19.53 -6.92
CA PRO A 299 3.49 -20.18 -8.01
C PRO A 299 3.65 -19.25 -9.22
N THR A 300 4.82 -19.26 -9.83
CA THR A 300 5.13 -18.43 -11.00
C THR A 300 5.40 -19.30 -12.21
N HIS A 301 4.98 -18.83 -13.39
CA HIS A 301 5.31 -19.43 -14.67
C HIS A 301 6.17 -18.44 -15.48
N GLU A 302 7.32 -18.89 -15.96
CA GLU A 302 8.17 -18.08 -16.83
C GLU A 302 7.51 -17.90 -18.20
N GLN A 303 7.56 -16.68 -18.72
CA GLN A 303 7.01 -16.31 -20.02
C GLN A 303 8.06 -15.54 -20.81
N VAL A 304 8.33 -15.99 -22.03
CA VAL A 304 9.18 -15.28 -22.97
C VAL A 304 8.31 -14.35 -23.80
N ILE A 305 8.54 -13.04 -23.69
CA ILE A 305 7.79 -12.02 -24.40
C ILE A 305 8.67 -11.38 -25.46
N THR A 306 8.22 -11.44 -26.71
CA THR A 306 8.83 -10.73 -27.82
C THR A 306 7.91 -9.59 -28.22
N ALA A 307 8.42 -8.36 -28.15
CA ALA A 307 7.69 -7.16 -28.56
C ALA A 307 8.36 -6.52 -29.77
N THR A 308 7.58 -6.25 -30.81
CA THR A 308 8.01 -5.47 -31.97
C THR A 308 7.32 -4.11 -31.89
N TYR A 309 8.09 -3.04 -31.99
CA TYR A 309 7.57 -1.67 -31.99
C TYR A 309 8.19 -0.88 -33.14
N SER A 310 7.45 0.14 -33.57
CA SER A 310 7.86 1.04 -34.64
C SER A 310 7.79 2.47 -34.14
N LEU A 311 8.78 3.27 -34.51
CA LEU A 311 8.86 4.68 -34.17
C LEU A 311 8.82 5.52 -35.45
N HIS A 312 8.37 6.76 -35.32
CA HIS A 312 8.51 7.73 -36.41
C HIS A 312 9.98 8.00 -36.70
N ALA A 313 10.30 8.39 -37.93
CA ALA A 313 11.66 8.77 -38.31
C ALA A 313 12.21 9.86 -37.38
N ASN A 314 13.50 9.75 -37.02
CA ASN A 314 14.20 10.64 -36.08
C ASN A 314 13.70 10.62 -34.62
N SER A 315 12.96 9.58 -34.22
CA SER A 315 12.64 9.36 -32.80
C SER A 315 13.81 8.73 -32.05
N ILE A 316 13.93 9.04 -30.75
CA ILE A 316 14.87 8.35 -29.84
C ILE A 316 14.37 6.93 -29.62
N ASP A 317 15.30 5.97 -29.54
CA ASP A 317 14.97 4.58 -29.20
C ASP A 317 14.40 4.49 -27.78
N ILE A 318 13.26 3.82 -27.64
CA ILE A 318 12.54 3.62 -26.37
C ILE A 318 12.49 2.14 -25.95
N GLY A 319 13.31 1.27 -26.56
CA GLY A 319 13.32 -0.16 -26.25
C GLY A 319 13.54 -0.47 -24.76
N VAL A 320 14.37 0.31 -24.07
CA VAL A 320 14.61 0.18 -22.62
C VAL A 320 13.37 0.54 -21.81
N ASP A 321 12.66 1.61 -22.18
CA ASP A 321 11.44 2.04 -21.52
C ASP A 321 10.32 1.02 -21.72
N ILE A 322 10.16 0.52 -22.96
CA ILE A 322 9.21 -0.56 -23.27
C ILE A 322 9.51 -1.80 -22.43
N LYS A 323 10.77 -2.22 -22.34
CA LYS A 323 11.17 -3.35 -21.50
C LYS A 323 10.82 -3.09 -20.04
N THR A 324 11.15 -1.91 -19.52
CA THR A 324 10.86 -1.53 -18.14
C THR A 324 9.36 -1.53 -17.85
N PHE A 325 8.55 -1.00 -18.78
CA PHE A 325 7.09 -1.00 -18.71
C PHE A 325 6.51 -2.41 -18.69
N ILE A 326 6.96 -3.29 -19.60
CA ILE A 326 6.53 -4.70 -19.61
C ILE A 326 6.92 -5.36 -18.28
N GLN A 327 8.16 -5.17 -17.82
CA GLN A 327 8.63 -5.73 -16.55
C GLN A 327 7.80 -5.24 -15.34
N ALA A 328 7.32 -4.00 -15.37
CA ALA A 328 6.44 -3.46 -14.32
C ALA A 328 5.09 -4.21 -14.25
N ALA A 329 4.51 -4.58 -15.40
CA ALA A 329 3.30 -5.40 -15.46
C ALA A 329 3.47 -6.79 -14.82
N PHE A 330 4.71 -7.30 -14.75
CA PHE A 330 5.07 -8.54 -14.07
C PHE A 330 5.61 -8.34 -12.65
N ARG A 331 5.46 -7.13 -12.08
CA ARG A 331 5.89 -6.77 -10.72
C ARG A 331 7.42 -6.83 -10.50
N LEU A 332 8.20 -6.69 -11.57
CA LEU A 332 9.67 -6.69 -11.46
C LEU A 332 10.22 -5.30 -11.12
N ASN A 333 9.43 -4.26 -11.31
CA ASN A 333 9.70 -2.89 -10.87
C ASN A 333 8.35 -2.15 -10.72
N ASP A 334 8.35 -0.95 -10.14
CA ASP A 334 7.17 -0.06 -10.05
C ASP A 334 7.36 1.28 -10.75
N ALA A 335 8.30 1.36 -11.71
CA ALA A 335 8.50 2.58 -12.51
C ALA A 335 7.25 2.99 -13.29
N TYR A 336 6.40 2.02 -13.63
CA TYR A 336 5.12 2.24 -14.30
C TYR A 336 4.01 1.57 -13.51
N GLN A 337 2.93 2.29 -13.24
CA GLN A 337 1.72 1.71 -12.68
C GLN A 337 0.94 1.01 -13.81
N PRO A 338 0.51 -0.25 -13.63
CA PRO A 338 -0.37 -0.88 -14.60
C PRO A 338 -1.66 -0.07 -14.68
N VAL A 339 -2.03 0.37 -15.89
CA VAL A 339 -3.32 1.03 -16.12
C VAL A 339 -4.40 -0.05 -16.04
N SER A 340 -4.97 -0.25 -14.85
CA SER A 340 -6.17 -1.06 -14.69
C SER A 340 -7.36 -0.31 -15.26
N TYR A 341 -7.70 -0.57 -16.52
CA TYR A 341 -9.06 -0.31 -16.95
C TYR A 341 -9.97 -1.26 -16.16
N PRO A 342 -11.08 -0.78 -15.56
CA PRO A 342 -12.11 -1.68 -15.05
C PRO A 342 -12.51 -2.59 -16.21
N LEU A 343 -12.43 -3.91 -16.00
CA LEU A 343 -13.07 -4.84 -16.91
C LEU A 343 -14.56 -4.46 -16.93
N LEU A 344 -15.04 -4.01 -18.10
CA LEU A 344 -16.44 -3.67 -18.37
C LEU A 344 -17.38 -4.83 -18.09
#